data_AF-A0A1Q5MQG6-F1
#
_entry.id   AF-A0A1Q5MQG6-F1
#
_cell.length_a   1.000
_cell.length_b   1.000
_cell.length_c   1.000
_cell.angle_alpha   90.00
_cell.angle_beta   90.00
_cell.angle_gamma   90.00
#
_symmetry.space_group_name_H-M   'P 1'
#
loop_
_entity.id
_entity.type
_entity.pdbx_description
1 polymer ?
#
loop_
_entity_poly.entity_id
_entity_poly.type
_entity_poly.pdbx_seq_one_letter_code
_entity_poly.pdbx_strand_id
1 'polypeptide(L)'
;MTTEAGTQVTSLVPFDRARIFTYAYRHCYAQRHADAGVHPDVLKELMDHRLITTTQGYYRVGAERRREAVDRVTALQFDRHGNRVWRAAQSLLESEHVRRAIGEVATPYGVCREPSNVAAGGHACPLRFRCLGCEHFSTDVSYLPDLQAHLADLLRSRERLMSAFEADEWARTQAMPSQEEISRIRRLIDRVSSDLDQLTAEDRAQIEQAVTLVRRSRTVHLGMPRVGQPLPDVRPSRTHQP
;
A
#
# COMPACT_ATOMS: atom_id res chain seq x y z
N MET A 1 1.90 26.93 -6.85
CA MET A 1 0.87 26.53 -7.82
C MET A 1 0.47 27.79 -8.55
N THR A 2 0.98 27.94 -9.77
CA THR A 2 0.63 29.03 -10.68
C THR A 2 -0.18 28.43 -11.80
N THR A 3 -1.30 29.06 -12.13
CA THR A 3 -2.11 28.74 -13.30
C THR A 3 -1.59 29.53 -14.48
N GLU A 4 -1.02 28.84 -15.47
CA GLU A 4 -0.78 29.40 -16.79
C GLU A 4 -1.79 28.78 -17.76
N ALA A 5 -2.54 29.62 -18.47
CA ALA A 5 -3.55 29.20 -19.47
C ALA A 5 -4.58 28.15 -18.98
N GLY A 6 -4.92 28.14 -17.68
CA GLY A 6 -5.88 27.19 -17.11
C GLY A 6 -5.31 25.82 -16.76
N THR A 7 -4.01 25.60 -16.98
CA THR A 7 -3.30 24.37 -16.59
C THR A 7 -2.45 24.65 -15.36
N GLN A 8 -2.51 23.77 -14.37
CA GLN A 8 -1.58 23.82 -13.23
C GLN A 8 -0.19 23.43 -13.74
N VAL A 9 0.77 24.34 -13.69
CA VAL A 9 2.16 24.07 -14.07
C VAL A 9 3.05 24.31 -12.85
N THR A 10 3.94 23.37 -12.54
CA THR A 10 4.97 23.53 -11.50
C THR A 10 6.33 23.93 -12.09
N SER A 11 6.45 25.18 -12.55
CA SER A 11 7.78 25.78 -12.71
C SER A 11 8.39 26.06 -11.32
N LEU A 12 9.71 25.90 -11.17
CA LEU A 12 10.42 26.22 -9.92
C LEU A 12 10.49 27.74 -9.73
N VAL A 13 9.36 28.34 -9.36
CA VAL A 13 9.30 29.75 -8.97
C VAL A 13 9.87 29.92 -7.54
N PRO A 14 10.64 31.00 -7.30
CA PRO A 14 11.08 31.35 -5.95
C PRO A 14 9.92 31.43 -4.96
N PHE A 15 10.11 30.89 -3.76
CA PHE A 15 9.09 30.99 -2.72
C PHE A 15 8.84 32.45 -2.34
N ASP A 16 7.56 32.84 -2.29
CA ASP A 16 7.17 34.19 -1.91
C ASP A 16 7.59 34.49 -0.47
N ARG A 17 8.56 35.41 -0.32
CA ARG A 17 9.11 35.80 0.99
C ARG A 17 8.07 36.45 1.89
N ALA A 18 7.01 37.05 1.36
CA ALA A 18 5.93 37.62 2.16
C ALA A 18 5.18 36.53 2.95
N ARG A 19 5.26 35.26 2.54
CA ARG A 19 4.68 34.12 3.25
C ARG A 19 5.57 33.59 4.38
N ILE A 20 6.77 34.16 4.58
CA ILE A 20 7.68 33.81 5.67
C ILE A 20 7.51 34.83 6.79
N PHE A 21 6.67 34.51 7.78
CA PHE A 21 6.41 35.34 8.96
C PHE A 21 6.34 34.49 10.22
N THR A 22 6.43 35.11 11.40
CA THR A 22 6.55 34.43 12.70
C THR A 22 5.46 33.38 12.93
N TYR A 23 4.20 33.72 12.66
CA TYR A 23 3.09 32.79 12.84
C TYR A 23 3.10 31.62 11.83
N ALA A 24 3.70 31.80 10.64
CA ALA A 24 3.87 30.71 9.68
C ALA A 24 4.78 29.59 10.22
N TYR A 25 5.80 29.93 11.02
CA TYR A 25 6.65 28.93 11.67
C TYR A 25 5.87 28.09 12.69
N ARG A 26 5.04 28.75 13.51
CA ARG A 26 4.15 28.08 14.47
C ARG A 26 3.17 27.13 13.76
N HIS A 27 2.58 27.58 12.65
CA HIS A 27 1.70 26.75 11.84
C HIS A 27 2.44 25.57 11.19
N CYS A 28 3.67 25.78 10.67
CA CYS A 28 4.49 24.70 10.11
C CYS A 28 4.87 23.66 11.15
N TYR A 29 5.23 24.10 12.37
CA TYR A 29 5.52 23.21 13.50
C TYR A 29 4.31 22.31 13.79
N ALA A 30 3.13 22.90 13.95
CA ALA A 30 1.91 22.15 14.25
C ALA A 30 1.54 21.17 13.13
N GLN A 31 1.61 21.62 11.87
CA GLN A 31 1.29 20.78 10.72
C GLN A 31 2.22 19.56 10.63
N ARG A 32 3.52 19.74 10.88
CA ARG A 32 4.48 18.61 10.88
C ARG A 32 4.18 17.60 11.97
N HIS A 33 3.75 18.03 13.16
CA HIS A 33 3.40 17.12 14.24
C HIS A 33 2.09 16.37 13.94
N ALA A 34 1.08 17.06 13.39
CA ALA A 34 -0.15 16.43 12.94
C ALA A 34 0.12 15.41 11.81
N ASP A 35 0.97 15.77 10.85
CA ASP A 35 1.39 14.90 9.74
C ASP A 35 2.19 13.68 10.23
N ALA A 36 2.96 13.83 11.32
CA ALA A 36 3.68 12.74 11.98
C ALA A 36 2.79 11.83 12.84
N GLY A 37 1.49 12.14 12.96
CA GLY A 37 0.53 11.31 13.70
C GLY A 37 0.55 11.52 15.22
N VAL A 38 1.10 12.64 15.71
CA VAL A 38 0.98 13.03 17.12
C VAL A 38 -0.51 13.13 17.48
N HIS A 39 -0.90 12.66 18.67
CA HIS A 39 -2.31 12.71 19.08
C HIS A 39 -2.80 14.17 19.20
N PRO A 40 -4.04 14.52 18.77
CA PRO A 40 -4.55 15.89 18.84
C PRO A 40 -4.47 16.53 20.22
N ASP A 41 -4.66 15.76 21.30
CA ASP A 41 -4.55 16.26 22.68
C ASP A 41 -3.12 16.66 23.03
N VAL A 42 -2.14 15.85 22.65
CA VAL A 42 -0.72 16.13 22.86
C VAL A 42 -0.30 17.36 22.07
N LEU A 43 -0.73 17.47 20.81
CA LEU A 43 -0.42 18.64 20.00
C LEU A 43 -1.12 19.90 20.53
N LYS A 44 -2.33 19.79 21.07
CA LYS A 44 -3.04 20.90 21.72
C LYS A 44 -2.24 21.44 22.90
N GLU A 45 -1.66 20.56 23.72
CA GLU A 45 -0.80 20.97 24.83
C GLU A 45 0.51 21.60 24.35
N LEU A 46 1.20 20.97 23.38
CA LEU A 46 2.44 21.52 22.80
C LEU A 46 2.23 22.90 22.16
N MET A 47 1.04 23.11 21.58
CA MET A 47 0.64 24.37 20.99
C MET A 47 0.02 25.32 22.00
N ASP A 48 -0.20 24.93 23.26
CA ASP A 48 -0.93 25.75 24.24
C ASP A 48 -2.28 26.28 23.70
N HIS A 49 -3.04 25.39 23.05
CA HIS A 49 -4.37 25.71 22.55
C HIS A 49 -5.42 25.46 23.63
N ARG A 50 -6.32 26.44 23.84
CA ARG A 50 -7.43 26.32 24.79
C ARG A 50 -8.48 25.31 24.32
N LEU A 51 -8.81 25.33 23.03
CA LEU A 51 -9.82 24.46 22.43
C LEU A 51 -9.15 23.41 21.54
N ILE A 52 -9.59 22.16 21.65
CA ILE A 52 -9.11 21.07 20.79
C ILE A 52 -9.47 21.29 19.32
N THR A 53 -10.58 21.96 19.04
CA THR A 53 -11.04 22.28 17.68
C THR A 53 -10.04 23.15 16.91
N THR A 54 -9.29 24.02 17.61
CA THR A 54 -8.20 24.81 17.01
C THR A 54 -7.08 23.89 16.50
N THR A 55 -6.71 22.88 17.28
CA THR A 55 -5.68 21.89 16.91
C THR A 55 -6.16 20.92 15.84
N GLN A 56 -7.44 20.54 15.86
CA GLN A 56 -8.04 19.64 14.86
C GLN A 56 -7.92 20.17 13.42
N GLY A 57 -7.84 21.49 13.23
CA GLY A 57 -7.60 22.10 11.92
C GLY A 57 -6.36 21.54 11.21
N TYR A 58 -5.29 21.26 11.94
CA TYR A 58 -4.05 20.70 11.36
C TYR A 58 -4.23 19.26 10.85
N TYR A 59 -5.15 18.51 11.43
CA TYR A 59 -5.43 17.12 11.04
C TYR A 59 -6.35 17.04 9.82
N ARG A 60 -7.23 18.04 9.62
CA ARG A 60 -8.12 18.11 8.46
C ARG A 60 -7.32 18.22 7.16
N VAL A 61 -6.31 19.09 7.13
CA VAL A 61 -5.41 19.25 5.97
C VAL A 61 -4.65 17.95 5.69
N GLY A 62 -4.14 17.30 6.74
CA GLY A 62 -3.48 16.00 6.61
C GLY A 62 -4.41 14.92 6.05
N ALA A 63 -5.68 14.90 6.47
CA ALA A 63 -6.68 13.96 5.99
C ALA A 63 -7.06 14.21 4.51
N GLU A 64 -7.21 15.47 4.11
CA GLU A 64 -7.52 15.86 2.72
C GLU A 64 -6.37 15.47 1.77
N ARG A 65 -5.13 15.86 2.10
CA ARG A 65 -3.95 15.44 1.30
C ARG A 65 -3.79 13.92 1.26
N ARG A 66 -4.10 13.22 2.35
CA ARG A 66 -4.04 11.76 2.39
C ARG A 66 -5.09 11.14 1.46
N ARG A 67 -6.32 11.66 1.47
CA ARG A 67 -7.39 11.23 0.55
C ARG A 67 -6.96 11.46 -0.90
N GLU A 68 -6.46 12.66 -1.22
CA GLU A 68 -5.98 13.00 -2.56
C GLU A 68 -4.82 12.09 -3.01
N ALA A 69 -3.90 11.73 -2.12
CA ALA A 69 -2.83 10.78 -2.43
C ALA A 69 -3.36 9.35 -2.63
N VAL A 70 -4.32 8.90 -1.83
CA VAL A 70 -5.00 7.61 -2.02
C VAL A 70 -5.71 7.58 -3.38
N ASP A 71 -6.41 8.66 -3.75
CA ASP A 71 -7.11 8.76 -5.03
C ASP A 71 -6.14 8.68 -6.21
N ARG A 72 -5.00 9.38 -6.13
CA ARG A 72 -3.93 9.32 -7.15
C ARG A 72 -3.37 7.92 -7.34
N VAL A 73 -3.02 7.21 -6.26
CA VAL A 73 -2.47 5.85 -6.40
C VAL A 73 -3.55 4.85 -6.85
N THR A 74 -4.80 5.03 -6.42
CA THR A 74 -5.93 4.18 -6.80
C THR A 74 -6.29 4.35 -8.29
N ALA A 75 -6.05 5.53 -8.88
CA ALA A 75 -6.17 5.72 -10.31
C ALA A 75 -5.21 4.85 -11.13
N LEU A 76 -4.12 4.39 -10.50
CA LEU A 76 -3.12 3.48 -11.06
C LEU A 76 -3.21 2.09 -10.43
N GLN A 77 -4.42 1.53 -10.43
CA GLN A 77 -4.69 0.18 -9.91
C GLN A 77 -4.68 -0.87 -11.03
N PHE A 78 -4.10 -2.02 -10.72
CA PHE A 78 -3.87 -3.15 -11.62
C PHE A 78 -4.48 -4.43 -11.04
N ASP A 79 -4.99 -5.31 -11.91
CA ASP A 79 -5.41 -6.66 -11.55
C ASP A 79 -4.19 -7.58 -11.41
N ARG A 80 -4.42 -8.85 -11.06
CA ARG A 80 -3.37 -9.88 -11.00
C ARG A 80 -2.62 -10.11 -12.32
N HIS A 81 -3.16 -9.69 -13.46
CA HIS A 81 -2.57 -9.86 -14.79
C HIS A 81 -1.77 -8.65 -15.26
N GLY A 82 -1.82 -7.54 -14.50
CA GLY A 82 -1.22 -6.27 -14.84
C GLY A 82 -2.08 -5.40 -15.77
N ASN A 83 -3.38 -5.69 -15.90
CA ASN A 83 -4.29 -4.82 -16.62
C ASN A 83 -4.80 -3.72 -15.68
N ARG A 84 -4.97 -2.50 -16.20
CA ARG A 84 -5.61 -1.43 -15.44
C ARG A 84 -7.05 -1.79 -15.13
N VAL A 85 -7.37 -1.83 -13.84
CA VAL A 85 -8.76 -2.04 -13.36
C VAL A 85 -9.53 -0.73 -13.36
N TRP A 86 -8.81 0.39 -13.44
CA TRP A 86 -9.42 1.71 -13.45
C TRP A 86 -9.74 2.18 -14.86
N ARG A 87 -11.04 2.16 -15.21
CA ARG A 87 -11.59 2.96 -16.30
C ARG A 87 -11.92 4.34 -15.75
N ALA A 88 -11.61 5.38 -16.53
CA ALA A 88 -11.78 6.79 -16.19
C ALA A 88 -13.12 7.08 -15.51
N ALA A 89 -13.09 7.21 -14.18
CA ALA A 89 -14.17 7.82 -13.41
C ALA A 89 -13.61 9.14 -12.86
N GLN A 90 -13.44 10.11 -13.76
CA GLN A 90 -13.41 11.51 -13.38
C GLN A 90 -14.71 11.77 -12.59
N SER A 91 -14.59 12.10 -11.30
CA SER A 91 -15.69 12.37 -10.36
C SER A 91 -16.50 11.16 -9.86
N LEU A 92 -15.87 10.28 -9.08
CA LEU A 92 -16.66 9.43 -8.19
C LEU A 92 -17.20 10.26 -7.03
N LEU A 93 -18.54 10.30 -6.95
CA LEU A 93 -19.28 10.79 -5.79
C LEU A 93 -18.68 10.21 -4.51
N GLU A 94 -18.69 10.94 -3.39
CA GLU A 94 -18.18 10.44 -2.10
C GLU A 94 -18.73 9.05 -1.72
N SER A 95 -19.92 8.70 -2.19
CA SER A 95 -20.55 7.39 -2.03
C SER A 95 -19.76 6.22 -2.62
N GLU A 96 -19.05 6.42 -3.74
CA GLU A 96 -18.22 5.39 -4.38
C GLU A 96 -16.90 5.15 -3.63
N HIS A 97 -16.32 6.19 -3.03
CA HIS A 97 -15.17 6.04 -2.13
C HIS A 97 -15.56 5.24 -0.88
N VAL A 98 -16.74 5.49 -0.32
CA VAL A 98 -17.27 4.74 0.83
C VAL A 98 -17.57 3.29 0.44
N ARG A 99 -18.19 3.05 -0.72
CA ARG A 99 -18.46 1.69 -1.22
C ARG A 99 -17.18 0.87 -1.39
N ARG A 100 -16.11 1.47 -1.90
CA ARG A 100 -14.80 0.81 -2.00
C ARG A 100 -14.18 0.54 -0.64
N ALA A 101 -14.20 1.52 0.27
CA ALA A 101 -13.67 1.34 1.61
C ALA A 101 -14.40 0.22 2.38
N ILE A 102 -15.70 0.02 2.10
CA ILE A 102 -16.50 -1.07 2.69
C ILE A 102 -16.31 -2.39 1.93
N GLY A 103 -16.13 -2.34 0.61
CA GLY A 103 -16.05 -3.50 -0.29
C GLY A 103 -14.65 -4.06 -0.52
N GLU A 104 -13.64 -3.54 0.19
CA GLU A 104 -12.24 -3.95 0.05
C GLU A 104 -11.62 -4.24 1.41
N VAL A 105 -10.73 -5.23 1.44
CA VAL A 105 -9.89 -5.50 2.61
C VAL A 105 -8.42 -5.55 2.22
N ALA A 106 -7.57 -4.99 3.08
CA ALA A 106 -6.12 -5.00 2.88
C ALA A 106 -5.59 -6.45 2.85
N THR A 107 -4.70 -6.72 1.91
CA THR A 107 -4.03 -8.01 1.75
C THR A 107 -2.55 -7.80 1.49
N PRO A 108 -1.71 -8.85 1.56
CA PRO A 108 -0.33 -8.76 1.11
C PRO A 108 -0.25 -8.17 -0.30
N TYR A 109 0.51 -7.08 -0.43
CA TYR A 109 0.80 -6.42 -1.70
C TYR A 109 -0.41 -5.82 -2.44
N GLY A 110 -1.56 -5.65 -1.78
CA GLY A 110 -2.74 -5.14 -2.47
C GLY A 110 -4.01 -5.18 -1.63
N VAL A 111 -5.14 -5.28 -2.31
CA VAL A 111 -6.48 -5.36 -1.71
C VAL A 111 -7.28 -6.52 -2.32
N CYS A 112 -8.20 -7.05 -1.52
CA CYS A 112 -9.14 -8.09 -1.92
C CYS A 112 -10.57 -7.54 -1.95
N ARG A 113 -11.30 -7.86 -3.02
CA ARG A 113 -12.71 -7.48 -3.25
C ARG A 113 -13.71 -8.62 -3.10
N GLU A 114 -13.28 -9.78 -2.61
CA GLU A 114 -14.16 -10.95 -2.48
C GLU A 114 -15.16 -10.74 -1.34
N PRO A 115 -16.47 -10.64 -1.59
CA PRO A 115 -17.44 -10.20 -0.59
C PRO A 115 -17.42 -11.00 0.71
N SER A 116 -17.28 -12.33 0.63
CA SER A 116 -17.21 -13.18 1.81
C SER A 116 -15.96 -12.93 2.64
N ASN A 117 -14.81 -12.76 1.99
CA ASN A 117 -13.56 -12.47 2.68
C ASN A 117 -13.53 -11.05 3.25
N VAL A 118 -14.12 -10.08 2.54
CA VAL A 118 -14.28 -8.70 3.01
C VAL A 118 -15.18 -8.66 4.26
N ALA A 119 -16.32 -9.34 4.23
CA ALA A 119 -17.22 -9.46 5.39
C ALA A 119 -16.52 -10.13 6.60
N ALA A 120 -15.59 -11.04 6.35
CA ALA A 120 -14.76 -11.68 7.36
C ALA A 120 -13.50 -10.88 7.75
N GLY A 121 -13.37 -9.62 7.33
CA GLY A 121 -12.22 -8.78 7.65
C GLY A 121 -10.87 -9.30 7.13
N GLY A 122 -10.87 -10.10 6.06
CA GLY A 122 -9.65 -10.66 5.46
C GLY A 122 -9.13 -11.93 6.14
N HIS A 123 -9.87 -12.49 7.09
CA HIS A 123 -9.44 -13.64 7.89
C HIS A 123 -9.94 -14.99 7.37
N ALA A 124 -10.90 -15.02 6.44
CA ALA A 124 -11.54 -16.25 5.97
C ALA A 124 -11.07 -16.75 4.58
N CYS A 125 -10.13 -16.07 3.93
CA CYS A 125 -9.70 -16.45 2.58
C CYS A 125 -9.04 -17.85 2.57
N PRO A 126 -9.53 -18.80 1.75
CA PRO A 126 -8.92 -20.12 1.62
C PRO A 126 -7.57 -20.07 0.88
N LEU A 127 -7.34 -19.04 0.06
CA LEU A 127 -6.09 -18.82 -0.69
C LEU A 127 -5.16 -17.85 0.05
N ARG A 128 -5.17 -17.85 1.38
CA ARG A 128 -4.39 -16.90 2.20
C ARG A 128 -2.92 -16.88 1.75
N PHE A 129 -2.37 -15.68 1.61
CA PHE A 129 -1.00 -15.42 1.10
C PHE A 129 -0.75 -15.78 -0.37
N ARG A 130 -1.76 -16.22 -1.12
CA ARG A 130 -1.68 -16.51 -2.57
C ARG A 130 -2.51 -15.52 -3.39
N CYS A 131 -2.64 -14.27 -2.92
CA CYS A 131 -3.52 -13.26 -3.51
C CYS A 131 -3.21 -12.96 -4.98
N LEU A 132 -1.95 -12.98 -5.40
CA LEU A 132 -1.53 -12.82 -6.79
C LEU A 132 -2.08 -13.88 -7.76
N GLY A 133 -2.61 -15.00 -7.24
CA GLY A 133 -3.32 -16.01 -8.01
C GLY A 133 -4.83 -15.79 -8.09
N CYS A 134 -5.41 -14.90 -7.29
CA CYS A 134 -6.85 -14.71 -7.13
C CYS A 134 -7.40 -13.58 -8.02
N GLU A 135 -8.59 -13.75 -8.60
CA GLU A 135 -9.23 -12.73 -9.46
C GLU A 135 -9.72 -11.51 -8.69
N HIS A 136 -10.04 -11.67 -7.41
CA HIS A 136 -10.48 -10.58 -6.55
C HIS A 136 -9.33 -9.71 -6.03
N PHE A 137 -8.08 -10.05 -6.37
CA PHE A 137 -6.90 -9.29 -5.99
C PHE A 137 -6.64 -8.14 -6.96
N SER A 138 -6.27 -7.00 -6.38
CA SER A 138 -5.74 -5.87 -7.13
C SER A 138 -4.64 -5.17 -6.34
N THR A 139 -3.68 -4.61 -7.06
CA THR A 139 -2.58 -3.82 -6.50
C THR A 139 -2.60 -2.42 -7.06
N ASP A 140 -2.01 -1.47 -6.35
CA ASP A 140 -1.75 -0.13 -6.84
C ASP A 140 -0.24 0.15 -6.84
N VAL A 141 0.18 1.25 -7.47
CA VAL A 141 1.60 1.66 -7.59
C VAL A 141 2.33 1.79 -6.26
N SER A 142 1.61 2.04 -5.15
CA SER A 142 2.24 2.16 -3.83
C SER A 142 2.78 0.85 -3.28
N TYR A 143 2.35 -0.31 -3.81
CA TYR A 143 2.87 -1.63 -3.44
C TYR A 143 4.05 -2.08 -4.29
N LEU A 144 4.45 -1.32 -5.33
CA LEU A 144 5.57 -1.69 -6.21
C LEU A 144 6.87 -2.01 -5.44
N PRO A 145 7.31 -1.23 -4.43
CA PRO A 145 8.49 -1.56 -3.65
C PRO A 145 8.35 -2.88 -2.87
N ASP A 146 7.14 -3.19 -2.38
CA ASP A 146 6.89 -4.42 -1.62
C ASP A 146 6.87 -5.65 -2.53
N LEU A 147 6.35 -5.50 -3.75
CA LEU A 147 6.39 -6.53 -4.80
C LEU A 147 7.84 -6.82 -5.22
N GLN A 148 8.66 -5.78 -5.40
CA GLN A 148 10.09 -5.92 -5.72
C GLN A 148 10.85 -6.61 -4.59
N ALA A 149 10.59 -6.25 -3.33
CA ALA A 149 11.17 -6.91 -2.17
C ALA A 149 10.77 -8.39 -2.09
N HIS A 150 9.48 -8.70 -2.30
CA HIS A 150 8.99 -10.08 -2.35
C HIS A 150 9.67 -10.89 -3.45
N LEU A 151 9.79 -10.33 -4.65
CA LEU A 151 10.51 -10.99 -5.75
C LEU A 151 11.97 -11.29 -5.36
N ALA A 152 12.67 -10.32 -4.77
CA ALA A 152 14.04 -10.51 -4.33
C ALA A 152 14.15 -11.62 -3.26
N ASP A 153 13.20 -11.68 -2.32
CA ASP A 153 13.15 -12.71 -1.28
C ASP A 153 12.86 -14.11 -1.85
N LEU A 154 11.95 -14.23 -2.83
CA LEU A 154 11.70 -15.49 -3.53
C LEU A 154 12.95 -16.00 -4.26
N LEU A 155 13.64 -15.12 -4.99
CA LEU A 155 14.86 -15.47 -5.72
C LEU A 155 15.99 -15.87 -4.75
N ARG A 156 16.17 -15.11 -3.66
CA ARG A 156 17.16 -15.42 -2.61
C ARG A 156 16.84 -16.75 -1.92
N SER A 157 15.57 -17.02 -1.64
CA SER A 157 15.14 -18.27 -1.01
C SER A 157 15.39 -19.47 -1.91
N ARG A 158 15.15 -19.32 -3.22
CA ARG A 158 15.46 -20.36 -4.21
C ARG A 158 16.96 -20.65 -4.29
N GLU A 159 17.79 -19.62 -4.37
CA GLU A 159 19.25 -19.78 -4.40
C GLU A 159 19.77 -20.52 -3.16
N ARG A 160 19.27 -20.13 -1.99
CA ARG A 160 19.61 -20.79 -0.72
C ARG A 160 19.20 -22.26 -0.71
N LEU A 161 18.02 -22.60 -1.21
CA LEU A 161 17.54 -23.99 -1.26
C LEU A 161 18.29 -24.85 -2.28
N MET A 162 18.68 -24.26 -3.42
CA MET A 162 19.52 -24.95 -4.41
C MET A 162 20.93 -25.24 -3.87
N SER A 163 21.43 -24.38 -2.99
CA SER A 163 22.72 -24.55 -2.31
C SER A 163 22.63 -25.36 -1.00
N ALA A 164 21.42 -25.69 -0.53
CA ALA A 164 21.23 -26.38 0.74
C ALA A 164 21.48 -27.89 0.61
N PHE A 165 22.36 -28.41 1.46
CA PHE A 165 22.70 -29.83 1.53
C PHE A 165 21.64 -30.63 2.31
N GLU A 166 21.59 -31.94 2.05
CA GLU A 166 20.83 -32.99 2.77
C GLU A 166 19.40 -32.64 3.25
N ALA A 167 18.47 -32.66 2.30
CA ALA A 167 17.03 -32.72 2.54
C ALA A 167 16.39 -33.76 1.60
N ASP A 168 15.28 -34.36 2.03
CA ASP A 168 14.49 -35.24 1.17
C ASP A 168 13.88 -34.47 -0.01
N GLU A 169 13.72 -35.14 -1.15
CA GLU A 169 13.23 -34.53 -2.39
C GLU A 169 11.82 -33.89 -2.22
N TRP A 170 10.95 -34.54 -1.44
CA TRP A 170 9.61 -34.03 -1.17
C TRP A 170 9.67 -32.69 -0.40
N ALA A 171 10.59 -32.55 0.55
CA ALA A 171 10.76 -31.35 1.36
C ALA A 171 11.34 -30.20 0.54
N ARG A 172 12.31 -30.51 -0.33
CA ARG A 172 12.86 -29.55 -1.31
C ARG A 172 11.77 -29.04 -2.24
N THR A 173 10.96 -29.95 -2.80
CA THR A 173 9.88 -29.61 -3.72
C THR A 173 8.83 -28.70 -3.05
N GLN A 174 8.44 -28.98 -1.81
CA GLN A 174 7.46 -28.16 -1.07
C GLN A 174 8.01 -26.81 -0.60
N ALA A 175 9.29 -26.74 -0.25
CA ALA A 175 9.94 -25.50 0.19
C ALA A 175 10.31 -24.58 -0.98
N MET A 176 10.55 -25.13 -2.17
CA MET A 176 10.97 -24.37 -3.35
C MET A 176 9.90 -23.34 -3.76
N PRO A 177 10.27 -22.05 -3.85
CA PRO A 177 9.38 -21.02 -4.38
C PRO A 177 8.85 -21.37 -5.77
N SER A 178 7.55 -21.17 -5.99
CA SER A 178 6.92 -21.49 -7.27
C SER A 178 7.48 -20.63 -8.40
N GLN A 179 7.89 -21.28 -9.50
CA GLN A 179 8.31 -20.59 -10.71
C GLN A 179 7.17 -19.76 -11.32
N GLU A 180 5.92 -20.21 -11.15
CA GLU A 180 4.74 -19.51 -11.61
C GLU A 180 4.47 -18.25 -10.78
N GLU A 181 4.67 -18.30 -9.46
CA GLU A 181 4.57 -17.11 -8.61
C GLU A 181 5.62 -16.08 -9.01
N ILE A 182 6.88 -16.50 -9.20
CA ILE A 182 7.98 -15.62 -9.63
C ILE A 182 7.66 -14.96 -10.97
N SER A 183 7.17 -15.72 -11.96
CA SER A 183 6.87 -15.18 -13.29
C SER A 183 5.70 -14.19 -13.25
N ARG A 184 4.67 -14.47 -12.45
CA ARG A 184 3.52 -13.56 -12.24
C ARG A 184 3.95 -12.25 -11.59
N ILE A 185 4.77 -12.31 -10.53
CA ILE A 185 5.25 -11.10 -9.85
C ILE A 185 6.13 -10.27 -10.78
N ARG A 186 7.06 -10.89 -11.51
CA ARG A 186 7.90 -10.19 -12.50
C ARG A 186 7.05 -9.46 -13.53
N ARG A 187 6.10 -10.16 -14.16
CA ARG A 187 5.19 -9.56 -15.13
C ARG A 187 4.40 -8.40 -14.54
N LEU A 188 3.92 -8.53 -13.30
CA LEU A 188 3.17 -7.47 -12.64
C LEU A 188 4.05 -6.25 -12.37
N ILE A 189 5.27 -6.45 -11.85
CA ILE A 189 6.26 -5.38 -11.64
C ILE A 189 6.59 -4.68 -12.97
N ASP A 190 6.83 -5.44 -14.03
CA ASP A 190 7.17 -4.91 -15.34
C ASP A 190 6.02 -4.07 -15.91
N ARG A 191 4.77 -4.54 -15.76
CA ARG A 191 3.57 -3.79 -16.18
C ARG A 191 3.39 -2.50 -15.40
N VAL A 192 3.50 -2.54 -14.09
CA VAL A 192 3.37 -1.35 -13.24
C VAL A 192 4.49 -0.35 -13.55
N SER A 193 5.73 -0.82 -13.72
CA SER A 193 6.89 0.03 -14.01
C SER A 193 6.78 0.66 -15.40
N SER A 194 6.42 -0.13 -16.42
CA SER A 194 6.23 0.37 -17.79
C SER A 194 5.14 1.43 -17.89
N ASP A 195 4.07 1.29 -17.09
CA ASP A 195 3.01 2.28 -17.03
C ASP A 195 3.44 3.57 -16.30
N LEU A 196 4.34 3.48 -15.33
CA LEU A 196 4.94 4.65 -14.69
C LEU A 196 5.93 5.36 -15.62
N ASP A 197 6.67 4.61 -16.44
CA ASP A 197 7.64 5.16 -17.41
C ASP A 197 6.97 5.89 -18.58
N GLN A 198 5.68 5.62 -18.85
CA GLN A 198 4.88 6.33 -19.85
C GLN A 198 4.35 7.68 -19.37
N LEU A 199 4.48 7.98 -18.08
CA LEU A 199 4.01 9.24 -17.50
C LEU A 199 4.98 10.38 -17.81
N THR A 200 4.44 11.60 -17.81
CA THR A 200 5.30 12.79 -17.84
C THR A 200 6.15 12.86 -16.56
N ALA A 201 7.27 13.57 -16.61
CA ALA A 201 8.12 13.76 -15.44
C ALA A 201 7.37 14.44 -14.27
N GLU A 202 6.43 15.33 -14.58
CA GLU A 202 5.59 16.01 -13.58
C GLU A 202 4.61 15.03 -12.93
N ASP A 203 3.85 14.27 -13.73
CA ASP A 203 2.90 13.28 -13.22
C ASP A 203 3.60 12.23 -12.36
N ARG A 204 4.74 11.74 -12.84
CA ARG A 204 5.57 10.76 -12.12
C ARG A 204 5.98 11.30 -10.75
N ALA A 205 6.48 12.53 -10.68
CA ALA A 205 6.87 13.14 -9.40
C ALA A 205 5.69 13.29 -8.44
N GLN A 206 4.49 13.63 -8.93
CA GLN A 206 3.28 13.70 -8.11
C GLN A 206 2.87 12.33 -7.57
N ILE A 207 2.97 11.28 -8.39
CA ILE A 207 2.65 9.91 -7.98
C ILE A 207 3.66 9.39 -6.96
N GLU A 208 4.96 9.64 -7.14
CA GLU A 208 5.98 9.26 -6.17
C GLU A 208 5.76 9.92 -4.80
N GLN A 209 5.34 11.19 -4.78
CA GLN A 209 4.94 11.88 -3.55
C GLN A 209 3.68 11.24 -2.92
N ALA A 210 2.67 10.93 -3.72
CA ALA A 210 1.45 10.27 -3.26
C ALA A 210 1.76 8.88 -2.67
N VAL A 211 2.58 8.08 -3.35
CA VAL A 211 3.07 6.78 -2.87
C VAL A 211 3.77 6.93 -1.53
N THR A 212 4.65 7.91 -1.39
CA THR A 212 5.35 8.18 -0.13
C THR A 212 4.38 8.49 1.01
N LEU A 213 3.37 9.35 0.74
CA LEU A 213 2.36 9.72 1.74
C LEU A 213 1.50 8.51 2.16
N VAL A 214 1.03 7.72 1.19
CA VAL A 214 0.20 6.53 1.43
C VAL A 214 0.99 5.50 2.24
N ARG A 215 2.24 5.20 1.85
CA ARG A 215 3.10 4.23 2.53
C ARG A 215 3.42 4.63 3.97
N ARG A 216 3.64 5.93 4.26
CA ARG A 216 3.83 6.42 5.63
C ARG A 216 2.61 6.21 6.53
N SER A 217 1.41 6.28 5.96
CA SER A 217 0.16 6.09 6.70
C SER A 217 -0.24 4.61 6.87
N ARG A 218 0.42 3.69 6.17
CA ARG A 218 0.18 2.25 6.31
C ARG A 218 0.83 1.72 7.58
N THR A 219 0.08 1.72 8.67
CA THR A 219 0.33 0.87 9.84
C THR A 219 -0.10 -0.57 9.53
N VAL A 220 0.55 -1.20 8.55
CA VAL A 220 0.31 -2.63 8.29
C VAL A 220 1.42 -3.41 8.98
N HIS A 221 1.13 -3.90 10.18
CA HIS A 221 1.68 -5.17 10.62
C HIS A 221 1.18 -6.20 9.61
N LEU A 222 1.92 -6.35 8.53
CA LEU A 222 1.80 -7.49 7.66
C LEU A 222 2.15 -8.67 8.57
N GLY A 223 1.13 -9.29 9.15
CA GLY A 223 1.17 -10.63 9.75
C GLY A 223 1.45 -11.68 8.67
N MET A 224 2.39 -11.34 7.77
CA MET A 224 3.06 -12.24 6.88
C MET A 224 3.83 -13.16 7.79
N PRO A 225 3.52 -14.47 7.81
CA PRO A 225 4.50 -15.42 8.29
C PRO A 225 5.76 -15.14 7.46
N ARG A 226 6.80 -14.59 8.10
CA ARG A 226 8.15 -14.70 7.58
C ARG A 226 8.33 -16.18 7.36
N VAL A 227 8.33 -16.62 6.09
CA VAL A 227 8.24 -18.04 5.66
C VAL A 227 8.66 -18.98 6.78
N GLY A 228 7.68 -19.33 7.60
CA GLY A 228 7.79 -20.26 8.70
C GLY A 228 6.89 -21.38 8.24
N GLN A 229 7.50 -22.55 8.07
CA GLN A 229 6.82 -23.74 7.57
C GLN A 229 5.44 -23.89 8.24
N PRO A 230 4.40 -24.29 7.50
CA PRO A 230 3.19 -24.78 8.15
C PRO A 230 3.63 -25.92 9.08
N LEU A 231 3.33 -25.78 10.38
CA LEU A 231 3.57 -26.86 11.34
C LEU A 231 2.76 -28.07 10.86
N PRO A 232 3.38 -29.27 10.75
CA PRO A 232 2.64 -30.47 10.39
C PRO A 232 1.54 -30.72 11.42
N ASP A 233 0.36 -31.11 10.97
CA ASP A 233 -0.75 -31.52 11.83
C ASP A 233 -0.39 -32.86 12.47
N VAL A 234 0.37 -32.80 13.58
CA VAL A 234 0.69 -33.97 14.40
C VAL A 234 -0.53 -34.30 15.26
N ARG A 235 -1.59 -34.81 14.62
CA ARG A 235 -2.57 -35.64 15.33
C ARG A 235 -2.08 -37.08 15.26
N PRO A 236 -1.57 -37.66 16.35
CA PRO A 236 -1.32 -39.09 16.36
C PRO A 236 -2.64 -39.82 16.13
N SER A 237 -2.67 -40.70 15.12
CA SER A 237 -3.76 -41.64 14.90
C SER A 237 -3.93 -42.47 16.17
N ARG A 238 -5.12 -42.38 16.80
CA ARG A 238 -5.52 -43.31 17.86
C ARG A 238 -5.62 -44.68 17.21
N THR A 239 -4.63 -45.53 17.44
CA THR A 239 -4.71 -46.96 17.17
C THR A 239 -5.82 -47.52 18.07
N HIS A 240 -6.99 -47.78 17.48
CA HIS A 240 -7.92 -48.74 18.05
C HIS A 240 -7.39 -50.12 17.69
N GLN A 241 -6.95 -50.88 18.69
CA GLN A 241 -6.88 -52.33 18.60
C GLN A 241 -8.05 -52.93 19.38
N PRO A 242 -8.56 -54.09 18.94
CA PRO A 242 -9.84 -54.66 19.38
C PRO A 242 -9.84 -55.15 20.83
#